data_AF-A0A6B3GNZ4-F1
#
_entry.id   AF-A0A6B3GNZ4-F1
#
_cell.length_a   1.000
_cell.length_b   1.000
_cell.length_c   1.000
_cell.angle_alpha   90.00
_cell.angle_beta   90.00
_cell.angle_gamma   90.00
#
_symmetry.space_group_name_H-M   'P 1'
#
loop_
_entity.id
_entity.type
_entity.pdbx_description
1 polymer ?
#
loop_
_entity_poly.entity_id
_entity_poly.type
_entity_poly.pdbx_seq_one_letter_code
_entity_poly.pdbx_strand_id
1 'polypeptide(L)'
;MARAGLAAERVVRAGAELADEIGFEQVTPSELARKLGIKTASLYSHVKNAHDLKTRIALLALEELADQASAAIAGRAGRDALGAFANAYRDYALQHPGRFAAARFRLDAATA
;
A
#
# COMPACT_ATOMS: atom_id res chain seq x y z
N MET A 1 22.06 18.62 12.83
CA MET A 1 21.18 18.51 11.65
C MET A 1 21.21 17.07 11.15
N ALA A 2 20.39 16.20 11.72
CA ALA A 2 20.34 14.79 11.33
C ALA A 2 19.74 14.70 9.92
N ARG A 3 20.47 14.09 8.96
CA ARG A 3 19.91 13.68 7.67
C ARG A 3 18.65 12.89 7.97
N ALA A 4 17.50 13.40 7.57
CA ALA A 4 16.21 12.75 7.72
C ALA A 4 16.32 11.36 7.09
N GLY A 5 16.56 10.35 7.94
CA GLY A 5 16.58 8.96 7.53
C GLY A 5 15.27 8.66 6.82
N LEU A 6 15.34 7.88 5.76
CA LEU A 6 14.18 7.38 5.05
C LEU A 6 13.23 6.77 6.11
N ALA A 7 12.16 7.47 6.49
CA ALA A 7 11.23 6.93 7.47
C ALA A 7 10.62 5.66 6.86
N ALA A 8 10.44 4.60 7.66
CA ALA A 8 9.92 3.33 7.15
C ALA A 8 8.59 3.52 6.39
N GLU A 9 7.75 4.45 6.84
CA GLU A 9 6.52 4.86 6.15
C GLU A 9 6.77 5.42 4.74
N ARG A 10 7.81 6.22 4.54
CA ARG A 10 8.16 6.77 3.22
C ARG A 10 8.57 5.66 2.24
N VAL A 11 9.26 4.64 2.74
CA VAL A 11 9.61 3.46 1.92
C VAL A 11 8.36 2.71 1.47
N VAL A 12 7.43 2.48 2.40
CA VAL A 12 6.18 1.77 2.11
C VAL A 12 5.32 2.56 1.13
N ARG A 13 5.17 3.88 1.33
CA ARG A 13 4.41 4.76 0.42
C ARG A 13 5.01 4.78 -0.98
N ALA A 14 6.34 4.93 -1.10
CA ALA A 14 7.01 4.87 -2.39
C ALA A 14 6.89 3.47 -3.05
N GLY A 15 6.83 2.40 -2.25
CA GLY A 15 6.54 1.04 -2.70
C GLY A 15 5.11 0.90 -3.23
N ALA A 16 4.13 1.52 -2.58
CA ALA A 16 2.74 1.54 -3.01
C ALA A 16 2.54 2.35 -4.31
N GLU A 17 3.22 3.49 -4.46
CA GLU A 17 3.29 4.23 -5.73
C GLU A 17 3.93 3.39 -6.84
N LEU A 18 5.05 2.72 -6.54
CA LEU A 18 5.69 1.83 -7.49
C LEU A 18 4.77 0.68 -7.91
N ALA A 19 3.97 0.13 -6.98
CA ALA A 19 3.01 -0.91 -7.28
C ALA A 19 1.97 -0.44 -8.32
N ASP A 20 1.49 0.80 -8.21
CA ASP A 20 0.55 1.37 -9.19
C ASP A 20 1.20 1.60 -10.56
N GLU A 21 2.50 1.91 -10.59
CA GLU A 21 3.26 2.16 -11.84
C GLU A 21 3.64 0.90 -12.60
N ILE A 22 4.16 -0.13 -11.90
CA ILE A 22 4.74 -1.33 -12.53
C ILE A 22 3.96 -2.61 -12.20
N GLY A 23 2.90 -2.53 -11.42
CA GLY A 23 2.15 -3.67 -10.91
C GLY A 23 2.80 -4.28 -9.65
N PHE A 24 1.94 -4.62 -8.68
CA PHE A 24 2.36 -5.11 -7.37
C PHE A 24 3.29 -6.33 -7.41
N GLU A 25 3.08 -7.25 -8.35
CA GLU A 25 3.91 -8.45 -8.43
C GLU A 25 5.37 -8.16 -8.78
N GLN A 26 5.61 -7.08 -9.53
CA GLN A 26 6.94 -6.65 -9.98
C GLN A 26 7.68 -5.85 -8.90
N VAL A 27 7.02 -5.48 -7.80
CA VAL A 27 7.64 -4.71 -6.71
C VAL A 27 8.66 -5.57 -5.99
N THR A 28 9.92 -5.13 -6.04
CA THR A 28 11.03 -5.71 -5.28
C THR A 28 11.84 -4.61 -4.59
N PRO A 29 12.66 -4.95 -3.57
CA PRO A 29 13.59 -3.98 -2.98
C PRO A 29 14.50 -3.33 -4.02
N SER A 30 14.99 -4.06 -5.03
CA SER A 30 15.85 -3.49 -6.07
C SER A 30 15.13 -2.44 -6.91
N GLU A 31 13.89 -2.71 -7.32
CA GLU A 31 13.07 -1.78 -8.10
C GLU A 31 12.76 -0.51 -7.28
N LEU A 32 12.42 -0.69 -6.00
CA LEU A 32 12.15 0.43 -5.09
C LEU A 32 13.40 1.27 -4.82
N ALA A 33 14.56 0.64 -4.66
CA ALA A 33 15.82 1.35 -4.46
C ALA A 33 16.15 2.22 -5.68
N ARG A 34 15.91 1.67 -6.89
CA ARG A 34 16.07 2.41 -8.15
C ARG A 34 15.12 3.61 -8.23
N LYS A 35 13.83 3.44 -7.90
CA LYS A 35 12.85 4.54 -7.85
C LYS A 35 13.28 5.65 -6.89
N LEU A 36 13.83 5.27 -5.73
CA LEU A 36 14.25 6.20 -4.68
C LEU A 36 15.66 6.79 -4.92
N GLY A 37 16.40 6.34 -5.94
CA GLY A 37 17.75 6.81 -6.22
C GLY A 37 18.77 6.43 -5.15
N ILE A 38 18.55 5.31 -4.44
CA ILE A 38 19.42 4.83 -3.36
C ILE A 38 20.01 3.45 -3.67
N LYS A 39 21.01 3.05 -2.88
CA LYS A 39 21.58 1.69 -2.96
C LYS A 39 20.57 0.69 -2.37
N THR A 40 20.41 -0.47 -3.00
CA THR A 40 19.53 -1.55 -2.50
C THR A 40 19.88 -1.97 -1.07
N ALA A 41 21.17 -1.99 -0.72
CA ALA A 41 21.64 -2.26 0.64
C ALA A 41 21.02 -1.31 1.70
N SER A 42 20.76 -0.05 1.34
CA SER A 42 20.15 0.93 2.24
C SER A 42 18.67 0.61 2.52
N LEU A 43 17.94 -0.01 1.59
CA LEU A 43 16.55 -0.40 1.83
C LEU A 43 16.41 -1.49 2.89
N TYR A 44 17.38 -2.39 2.99
CA TYR A 44 17.32 -3.48 3.97
C TYR A 44 17.41 -3.01 5.42
N SER A 45 17.80 -1.75 5.66
CA SER A 45 17.68 -1.12 6.98
C SER A 45 16.23 -0.76 7.35
N HIS A 46 15.31 -0.78 6.39
CA HIS A 46 13.89 -0.43 6.56
C HIS A 46 12.93 -1.60 6.34
N VAL A 47 13.28 -2.53 5.44
CA VAL A 47 12.51 -3.75 5.12
C VAL A 47 13.39 -4.99 5.22
N LYS A 48 12.86 -6.07 5.80
CA LYS A 48 13.62 -7.31 6.04
C LYS A 48 13.89 -8.08 4.74
N ASN A 49 12.92 -8.11 3.84
CA ASN A 49 12.98 -8.81 2.56
C ASN A 49 11.84 -8.34 1.64
N ALA A 50 11.72 -8.94 0.45
CA ALA A 50 10.67 -8.61 -0.50
C ALA A 50 9.26 -8.92 0.02
N HIS A 51 9.10 -9.98 0.81
CA HIS A 51 7.82 -10.34 1.42
C HIS A 51 7.39 -9.29 2.46
N ASP A 52 8.28 -8.88 3.38
CA ASP A 52 8.03 -7.80 4.34
C ASP A 52 7.64 -6.49 3.63
N LEU A 53 8.32 -6.14 2.53
CA LEU A 53 7.93 -5.00 1.71
C LEU A 53 6.50 -5.15 1.16
N LYS A 54 6.18 -6.28 0.52
CA LYS A 54 4.85 -6.55 -0.05
C LYS A 54 3.76 -6.53 1.02
N THR A 55 4.03 -7.14 2.18
CA THR A 55 3.15 -7.14 3.35
C THR A 55 2.85 -5.73 3.84
N ARG A 56 3.86 -4.88 4.00
CA ARG A 56 3.63 -3.49 4.45
C ARG A 56 2.87 -2.65 3.43
N ILE A 57 3.10 -2.86 2.13
CA ILE A 57 2.32 -2.21 1.07
C ILE A 57 0.86 -2.69 1.13
N ALA A 58 0.63 -3.99 1.35
CA ALA A 58 -0.71 -4.53 1.51
C ALA A 58 -1.45 -3.93 2.71
N LEU A 59 -0.78 -3.82 3.86
CA LEU A 59 -1.34 -3.18 5.06
C LEU A 59 -1.68 -1.70 4.81
N LEU A 60 -0.78 -0.94 4.19
CA LEU A 60 -1.06 0.45 3.82
C LEU A 60 -2.27 0.54 2.88
N ALA A 61 -2.37 -0.35 1.88
CA ALA A 61 -3.47 -0.34 0.94
C ALA A 61 -4.82 -0.70 1.60
N LEU A 62 -4.81 -1.60 2.58
CA LEU A 62 -5.99 -1.95 3.36
C LEU A 62 -6.43 -0.80 4.27
N GLU A 63 -5.47 -0.11 4.90
CA GLU A 63 -5.74 1.09 5.71
C GLU A 63 -6.34 2.23 4.85
N GLU A 64 -5.72 2.56 3.72
CA GLU A 64 -6.24 3.59 2.79
C GLU A 64 -7.66 3.25 2.32
N LEU A 65 -7.91 1.98 1.97
CA LEU A 65 -9.24 1.51 1.54
C LEU A 65 -10.27 1.58 2.69
N ALA A 66 -9.88 1.19 3.91
CA ALA A 66 -10.74 1.23 5.09
C ALA A 66 -11.12 2.67 5.47
N ASP A 67 -10.18 3.61 5.40
CA ASP A 67 -10.42 5.03 5.66
C ASP A 67 -11.39 5.62 4.64
N GLN A 68 -11.17 5.36 3.35
CA GLN A 68 -12.06 5.84 2.28
C GLN A 68 -13.47 5.25 2.39
N ALA A 69 -13.56 3.93 2.65
CA ALA A 69 -14.83 3.26 2.87
C ALA A 69 -15.56 3.83 4.09
N SER A 70 -14.86 4.04 5.20
CA SER A 70 -15.42 4.58 6.44
C SER A 70 -15.97 6.00 6.24
N ALA A 71 -15.22 6.86 5.55
CA ALA A 71 -15.66 8.19 5.18
C ALA A 71 -16.88 8.15 4.25
N ALA A 72 -16.91 7.23 3.29
CA ALA A 72 -18.02 7.10 2.35
C ALA A 72 -19.32 6.61 3.00
N ILE A 73 -19.26 5.76 4.02
CA ILE A 73 -20.47 5.24 4.69
C ILE A 73 -20.95 6.11 5.86
N ALA A 74 -20.14 7.05 6.33
CA ALA A 74 -20.46 7.87 7.49
C ALA A 74 -21.82 8.57 7.35
N GLY A 75 -22.71 8.38 8.32
CA GLY A 75 -24.06 8.95 8.33
C GLY A 75 -25.06 8.29 7.36
N ARG A 76 -24.67 7.23 6.64
CA ARG A 76 -25.54 6.48 5.72
C ARG A 76 -25.98 5.16 6.34
N ALA A 77 -27.07 4.58 5.85
CA ALA A 77 -27.56 3.27 6.28
C ALA A 77 -28.21 2.48 5.13
N GLY A 78 -28.36 1.17 5.33
CA GLY A 78 -29.06 0.29 4.39
C GLY A 78 -28.47 0.31 2.97
N ARG A 79 -29.33 0.42 1.95
CA ARG A 79 -28.91 0.40 0.54
C ARG A 79 -27.99 1.57 0.17
N ASP A 80 -28.18 2.73 0.79
CA ASP A 80 -27.36 3.91 0.50
C ASP A 80 -25.93 3.73 1.01
N ALA A 81 -25.76 3.21 2.23
CA ALA A 81 -24.44 2.85 2.76
C ALA A 81 -23.75 1.77 1.91
N LEU A 82 -24.49 0.76 1.44
CA LEU A 82 -23.94 -0.29 0.58
C LEU A 82 -23.47 0.26 -0.77
N GLY A 83 -24.27 1.13 -1.39
CA GLY A 83 -23.89 1.80 -2.64
C GLY A 83 -22.67 2.70 -2.48
N ALA A 84 -22.61 3.45 -1.38
CA ALA A 84 -21.46 4.28 -1.03
C ALA A 84 -20.17 3.46 -0.86
N PHE A 85 -20.24 2.37 -0.10
CA PHE A 85 -19.11 1.45 0.08
C PHE A 85 -18.64 0.87 -1.26
N ALA A 86 -19.57 0.36 -2.07
CA ALA A 86 -19.23 -0.24 -3.36
C ALA A 86 -18.56 0.77 -4.32
N ASN A 87 -19.03 2.02 -4.32
CA ASN A 87 -18.41 3.09 -5.11
C ASN A 87 -17.01 3.42 -4.60
N ALA A 88 -16.81 3.61 -3.28
CA ALA A 88 -15.49 3.87 -2.71
C ALA A 88 -14.49 2.74 -3.03
N TYR A 89 -14.92 1.49 -2.88
CA TYR A 89 -14.11 0.32 -3.21
C TYR A 89 -13.73 0.27 -4.70
N ARG A 90 -14.69 0.53 -5.59
CA ARG A 90 -14.45 0.57 -7.04
C ARG A 90 -13.53 1.73 -7.43
N ASP A 91 -13.76 2.91 -6.87
CA ASP A 91 -12.99 4.11 -7.20
C ASP A 91 -11.54 3.97 -6.72
N TYR A 92 -11.31 3.40 -5.53
CA TYR A 92 -9.95 3.06 -5.07
C TYR A 92 -9.26 2.06 -6.02
N ALA A 93 -9.96 1.01 -6.46
CA ALA A 93 -9.42 0.03 -7.40
C ALA A 93 -9.02 0.64 -8.75
N LEU A 94 -9.78 1.62 -9.23
CA LEU A 94 -9.51 2.32 -10.49
C LEU A 94 -8.37 3.34 -10.36
N GLN A 95 -8.28 4.03 -9.22
CA GLN A 95 -7.23 5.02 -8.96
C GLN A 95 -5.88 4.38 -8.62
N HIS A 96 -5.90 3.24 -7.93
CA HIS A 96 -4.72 2.57 -7.41
C HIS A 96 -4.72 1.07 -7.74
N PRO A 97 -4.59 0.68 -9.03
CA PRO A 97 -4.69 -0.72 -9.44
C PRO A 97 -3.61 -1.62 -8.80
N GLY A 98 -2.42 -1.08 -8.53
CA GLY A 98 -1.33 -1.79 -7.88
C GLY A 98 -1.57 -1.98 -6.40
N ARG A 99 -1.98 -0.92 -5.69
CA ARG A 99 -2.35 -1.03 -4.26
C ARG A 99 -3.59 -1.91 -4.06
N PHE A 100 -4.53 -1.85 -4.99
CA PHE A 100 -5.69 -2.72 -4.95
C PHE A 100 -5.33 -4.20 -5.12
N ALA A 101 -4.36 -4.51 -6.00
CA ALA A 101 -3.79 -5.85 -6.06
C ALA A 101 -3.07 -6.22 -4.74
N ALA A 102 -2.34 -5.28 -4.14
CA ALA A 102 -1.68 -5.47 -2.84
C ALA A 102 -2.67 -5.75 -1.70
N ALA A 103 -3.82 -5.09 -1.65
CA ALA A 103 -4.87 -5.32 -0.65
C ALA A 103 -5.43 -6.75 -0.68
N ARG A 104 -5.19 -7.50 -1.76
CA ARG A 104 -5.58 -8.91 -1.92
C ARG A 104 -4.42 -9.88 -1.66
N PHE A 105 -3.26 -9.36 -1.27
CA PHE A 105 -2.09 -10.16 -0.93
C PHE A 105 -2.38 -10.99 0.31
N ARG A 106 -2.03 -12.28 0.26
CA ARG A 106 -2.23 -13.17 1.41
C ARG A 106 -1.24 -12.79 2.51
N LEU A 107 -1.78 -12.26 3.60
CA LEU A 107 -1.06 -12.06 4.85
C LEU A 107 -0.93 -13.39 5.60
N ASP A 108 0.15 -13.54 6.35
CA ASP A 108 0.28 -14.65 7.30
C ASP A 108 -0.55 -14.39 8.56
N ALA A 109 -0.78 -15.44 9.37
CA ALA A 109 -1.60 -15.35 10.57
C ALA A 109 -0.97 -14.48 11.68
N ALA A 110 0.31 -14.13 11.59
CA ALA A 110 0.95 -13.22 12.54
C ALA A 110 0.72 -11.74 12.17
N THR A 111 0.30 -11.47 10.92
CA THR A 111 0.13 -10.14 10.36
C THR A 111 -1.32 -9.80 10.00
N ALA A 112 -2.20 -10.81 9.89
CA ALA A 112 -3.64 -10.67 9.71
C ALA A 112 -4.37 -10.36 11.02
#